data_AF-A0A7S2Y9U4-F1
#
_entry.id   AF-A0A7S2Y9U4-F1
#
_cell.length_a   1.000
_cell.length_b   1.000
_cell.length_c   1.000
_cell.angle_alpha   90.00
_cell.angle_beta   90.00
_cell.angle_gamma   90.00
#
_symmetry.space_group_name_H-M   'P 1'
#
loop_
_entity.id
_entity.type
_entity.pdbx_description
1 polymer ?
#
loop_
_entity_poly.entity_id
_entity_poly.type
_entity_poly.pdbx_seq_one_letter_code
_entity_poly.pdbx_strand_id
1 'polypeptide(L)'
;ASLETMEEFLEKSKELPNVGLATVQAARHIFYEGMVAYRLAEETGKRRKWKRLAAAHKRKVKSWANQGNPNATHILSLLQAEEKVLEGKRDKAKKYYEQAITLAGKTGYQQDRALAHERAGLNYLALDDTFWATHQLLSAHDCYLRWGAVAKAKFMVSVHQENLGERSEIV
;
A
#
# COMPACT_ATOMS: atom_id res chain seq x y z
N ALA A 1 12.47 -3.60 2.02
CA ALA A 1 12.69 -5.02 1.66
C ALA A 1 13.53 -5.05 0.40
N SER A 2 14.48 -5.99 0.27
CA SER A 2 15.27 -6.13 -0.95
C SER A 2 14.40 -6.70 -2.09
N LEU A 3 14.77 -6.44 -3.35
CA LEU A 3 14.07 -6.97 -4.53
C LEU A 3 13.91 -8.50 -4.49
N GLU A 4 14.95 -9.19 -4.00
CA GLU A 4 14.96 -10.64 -3.83
C GLU A 4 13.90 -11.11 -2.82
N THR A 5 13.73 -10.41 -1.70
CA THR A 5 12.68 -10.78 -0.72
C THR A 5 11.28 -10.58 -1.29
N MET A 6 11.09 -9.60 -2.18
CA MET A 6 9.80 -9.37 -2.84
C MET A 6 9.48 -10.43 -3.90
N GLU A 7 10.47 -10.86 -4.70
CA GLU A 7 10.28 -11.95 -5.66
C GLU A 7 10.08 -13.30 -4.95
N GLU A 8 10.84 -13.59 -3.89
CA GLU A 8 10.67 -14.80 -3.08
C GLU A 8 9.29 -14.86 -2.41
N PHE A 9 8.79 -13.73 -1.89
CA PHE A 9 7.44 -13.64 -1.34
C PHE A 9 6.39 -14.03 -2.39
N LEU A 10 6.51 -13.54 -3.63
CA LEU A 10 5.60 -13.89 -4.74
C LEU A 10 5.77 -15.32 -5.25
N GLU A 11 6.92 -15.95 -5.07
CA GLU A 11 7.13 -17.35 -5.44
C GLU A 11 6.48 -18.29 -4.41
N LYS A 12 6.75 -18.06 -3.12
CA LYS A 12 6.12 -18.78 -1.99
C LYS A 12 4.60 -18.59 -1.95
N SER A 13 4.12 -17.44 -2.40
CA SER A 13 2.70 -17.11 -2.54
C SER A 13 1.95 -18.13 -3.41
N LYS A 14 2.58 -18.64 -4.47
CA LYS A 14 1.97 -19.55 -5.45
C LYS A 14 1.82 -20.97 -4.92
N GLU A 15 2.61 -21.33 -3.91
CA GLU A 15 2.60 -22.65 -3.27
C GLU A 15 1.47 -22.78 -2.25
N LEU A 16 0.87 -21.66 -1.82
CA LEU A 16 -0.30 -21.71 -0.95
C LEU A 16 -1.47 -22.33 -1.71
N PRO A 17 -2.13 -23.36 -1.16
CA PRO A 17 -3.27 -23.98 -1.81
C PRO A 17 -4.32 -22.91 -2.12
N ASN A 18 -5.06 -23.12 -3.20
CA ASN A 18 -6.16 -22.26 -3.65
C ASN A 18 -7.33 -22.39 -2.66
N VAL A 19 -7.11 -21.98 -1.40
CA VAL A 19 -8.10 -22.00 -0.33
C VAL A 19 -9.18 -21.05 -0.80
N GLY A 20 -10.38 -21.60 -0.97
CA GLY A 20 -11.50 -20.96 -1.64
C GLY A 20 -11.76 -19.54 -1.17
N LEU A 21 -12.40 -18.78 -2.06
CA LEU A 21 -12.84 -17.38 -2.06
C LEU A 21 -13.44 -16.75 -0.77
N ALA A 22 -13.35 -17.36 0.40
CA ALA A 22 -14.13 -16.99 1.58
C ALA A 22 -13.34 -16.61 2.84
N THR A 23 -12.00 -16.57 2.84
CA THR A 23 -11.24 -16.10 4.01
C THR A 23 -10.68 -14.69 3.80
N VAL A 24 -10.83 -13.84 4.82
CA VAL A 24 -10.24 -12.49 4.88
C VAL A 24 -8.72 -12.51 4.59
N GLN A 25 -8.06 -13.63 4.92
CA GLN A 25 -6.64 -13.85 4.66
C GLN A 25 -6.32 -13.95 3.16
N ALA A 26 -7.11 -14.69 2.37
CA ALA A 26 -6.88 -14.80 0.92
C ALA A 26 -7.08 -13.45 0.21
N ALA A 27 -8.05 -12.65 0.66
CA ALA A 27 -8.27 -11.31 0.12
C ALA A 27 -7.09 -10.35 0.40
N ARG A 28 -6.53 -10.41 1.62
CA ARG A 28 -5.32 -9.65 1.99
C ARG A 28 -4.10 -10.09 1.19
N HIS A 29 -3.95 -11.39 0.97
CA HIS A 29 -2.84 -11.93 0.20
C HIS A 29 -2.83 -11.40 -1.23
N ILE A 30 -3.97 -11.49 -1.93
CA ILE A 30 -4.16 -10.94 -3.29
C ILE A 30 -3.88 -9.44 -3.35
N PHE A 31 -4.25 -8.70 -2.30
CA PHE A 31 -3.97 -7.28 -2.21
C PHE A 31 -2.46 -7.00 -2.09
N TYR A 32 -1.77 -7.64 -1.15
CA TYR A 32 -0.33 -7.43 -0.96
C TYR A 32 0.48 -7.88 -2.17
N GLU A 33 0.13 -8.99 -2.81
CA GLU A 33 0.71 -9.41 -4.09
C GLU A 33 0.55 -8.33 -5.16
N GLY A 34 -0.63 -7.70 -5.25
CA GLY A 34 -0.88 -6.59 -6.16
C GLY A 34 0.03 -5.38 -5.89
N MET A 35 0.18 -5.01 -4.62
CA MET A 35 1.06 -3.90 -4.20
C MET A 35 2.53 -4.18 -4.52
N VAL A 36 3.02 -5.38 -4.17
CA VAL A 36 4.40 -5.80 -4.46
C VAL A 36 4.63 -5.86 -5.97
N ALA A 37 3.68 -6.38 -6.73
CA ALA A 37 3.78 -6.42 -8.19
C ALA A 37 3.83 -5.01 -8.81
N TYR A 38 3.10 -4.03 -8.30
CA TYR A 38 3.27 -2.65 -8.77
C TYR A 38 4.67 -2.11 -8.47
N ARG A 39 5.22 -2.38 -7.28
CA ARG A 39 6.56 -1.93 -6.93
C ARG A 39 7.65 -2.57 -7.79
N LEU A 40 7.59 -3.89 -7.97
CA LEU A 40 8.51 -4.62 -8.84
C LEU A 40 8.42 -4.15 -10.30
N ALA A 41 7.28 -3.64 -10.75
CA ALA A 41 7.14 -3.08 -12.08
C ALA A 41 7.91 -1.75 -12.27
N GLU A 42 8.16 -1.01 -11.19
CA GLU A 42 8.97 0.21 -11.20
C GLU A 42 10.46 -0.10 -11.12
N GLU A 43 10.85 -1.02 -10.23
CA GLU A 43 12.25 -1.26 -9.89
C GLU A 43 12.94 -2.28 -10.80
N THR A 44 12.18 -3.18 -11.45
CA THR A 44 12.76 -4.22 -12.32
C THR A 44 12.59 -3.93 -13.80
N GLY A 45 13.53 -4.39 -14.63
CA GLY A 45 13.41 -4.36 -16.10
C GLY A 45 12.25 -5.21 -16.66
N LYS A 46 11.52 -5.96 -15.82
CA LYS A 46 10.40 -6.84 -16.20
C LYS A 46 9.03 -6.18 -16.06
N ARG A 47 8.93 -4.86 -16.26
CA ARG A 47 7.72 -4.03 -16.08
C ARG A 47 6.43 -4.65 -16.63
N ARG A 48 6.46 -5.23 -17.84
CA ARG A 48 5.26 -5.82 -18.48
C ARG A 48 4.71 -7.04 -17.72
N LYS A 49 5.58 -7.90 -17.17
CA LYS A 49 5.19 -9.09 -16.40
C LYS A 49 4.45 -8.67 -15.13
N TRP A 50 5.09 -7.80 -14.36
CA TRP A 50 4.58 -7.37 -13.06
C TRP A 50 3.33 -6.49 -13.18
N LYS A 51 3.28 -5.59 -14.17
CA LYS A 51 2.06 -4.82 -14.46
C LYS A 51 0.87 -5.73 -14.80
N ARG A 52 1.08 -6.82 -15.53
CA ARG A 52 0.00 -7.78 -15.86
C ARG A 52 -0.50 -8.50 -14.60
N LEU A 53 0.41 -8.90 -13.71
CA LEU A 53 0.05 -9.53 -12.44
C LEU A 53 -0.74 -8.57 -11.55
N ALA A 54 -0.23 -7.36 -11.34
CA ALA A 54 -0.89 -6.32 -10.55
C ALA A 54 -2.29 -5.97 -11.09
N ALA A 55 -2.44 -5.87 -12.41
CA ALA A 55 -3.73 -5.65 -13.06
C ALA A 55 -4.71 -6.81 -12.85
N ALA A 56 -4.22 -8.06 -12.80
CA ALA A 56 -5.05 -9.23 -12.50
C ALA A 56 -5.58 -9.19 -11.06
N HIS A 57 -4.72 -8.92 -10.07
CA HIS A 57 -5.16 -8.77 -8.67
C HIS A 57 -6.12 -7.60 -8.49
N LYS A 58 -5.85 -6.44 -9.10
CA LYS A 58 -6.76 -5.29 -9.08
C LYS A 58 -8.15 -5.64 -9.62
N ARG A 59 -8.24 -6.44 -10.70
CA ARG A 59 -9.54 -6.91 -11.24
C ARG A 59 -10.28 -7.80 -10.25
N LYS A 60 -9.60 -8.70 -9.54
CA LYS A 60 -10.21 -9.52 -8.48
C LYS A 60 -10.77 -8.64 -7.36
N VAL A 61 -9.98 -7.69 -6.86
CA VAL A 61 -10.42 -6.72 -5.83
C VAL A 61 -11.60 -5.88 -6.32
N LYS A 62 -11.58 -5.44 -7.58
CA LYS A 62 -12.71 -4.72 -8.19
C LYS A 62 -13.98 -5.57 -8.21
N SER A 63 -13.89 -6.86 -8.50
CA SER A 63 -15.04 -7.77 -8.43
C SER A 63 -15.62 -7.81 -7.02
N TRP A 64 -14.78 -7.86 -5.98
CA TRP A 64 -15.25 -7.86 -4.59
C TRP A 64 -15.91 -6.53 -4.21
N ALA A 65 -15.38 -5.41 -4.67
CA ALA A 65 -15.99 -4.10 -4.45
C ALA A 65 -17.38 -4.02 -5.10
N ASN A 66 -17.53 -4.53 -6.33
CA ASN A 66 -18.82 -4.59 -7.02
C ASN A 66 -19.83 -5.53 -6.34
N GLN A 67 -19.35 -6.57 -5.65
CA GLN A 67 -20.17 -7.48 -4.86
C GLN A 67 -20.56 -6.89 -3.49
N GLY A 68 -20.20 -5.62 -3.21
CA GLY A 68 -20.58 -4.93 -2.00
C GLY A 68 -19.68 -5.22 -0.80
N ASN A 69 -18.49 -5.79 -1.00
CA ASN A 69 -17.55 -5.98 0.10
C ASN A 69 -17.02 -4.60 0.57
N PRO A 70 -17.35 -4.16 1.80
CA PRO A 70 -16.94 -2.84 2.29
C PRO A 70 -15.42 -2.70 2.33
N ASN A 71 -14.71 -3.82 2.56
CA ASN A 71 -13.25 -3.86 2.71
C ASN A 71 -12.52 -3.80 1.37
N ALA A 72 -13.22 -4.00 0.26
CA ALA A 72 -12.59 -4.00 -1.06
C ALA A 72 -12.45 -2.59 -1.63
N THR A 73 -13.22 -1.62 -1.15
CA THR A 73 -13.29 -0.28 -1.74
C THR A 73 -12.03 0.56 -1.48
N HIS A 74 -11.53 0.60 -0.25
CA HIS A 74 -10.31 1.32 0.09
C HIS A 74 -9.06 0.62 -0.48
N ILE A 75 -9.05 -0.72 -0.43
CA ILE A 75 -7.99 -1.55 -1.03
C ILE A 75 -7.91 -1.33 -2.55
N LEU A 76 -9.06 -1.31 -3.24
CA LEU A 76 -9.11 -1.02 -4.67
C LEU A 76 -8.56 0.38 -4.97
N SER A 77 -8.94 1.38 -4.17
CA SER A 77 -8.47 2.76 -4.32
C SER A 77 -6.96 2.82 -4.20
N LEU A 78 -6.36 2.11 -3.25
CA LEU A 78 -4.91 2.08 -3.10
C LEU A 78 -4.20 1.40 -4.29
N LEU A 79 -4.72 0.27 -4.78
CA LEU A 79 -4.19 -0.39 -5.98
C LEU A 79 -4.33 0.49 -7.24
N GLN A 80 -5.36 1.33 -7.31
CA GLN A 80 -5.53 2.31 -8.37
C GLN A 80 -4.52 3.46 -8.25
N ALA A 81 -4.16 3.87 -7.04
CA ALA A 81 -3.13 4.86 -6.81
C ALA A 81 -1.78 4.38 -7.36
N GLU A 82 -1.32 3.19 -6.95
CA GLU A 82 -0.05 2.60 -7.41
C GLU A 82 -0.02 2.40 -8.94
N GLU A 83 -1.13 2.01 -9.56
CA GLU A 83 -1.21 1.96 -11.02
C GLU A 83 -0.99 3.33 -11.66
N LYS A 84 -1.54 4.39 -11.07
CA LYS A 84 -1.41 5.75 -11.61
C LYS A 84 -0.01 6.31 -11.39
N VAL A 85 0.66 5.94 -10.30
CA VAL A 85 2.09 6.19 -10.10
C VAL A 85 2.90 5.53 -11.22
N LEU A 86 2.67 4.23 -11.49
CA LEU A 86 3.33 3.52 -12.58
C LEU A 86 3.03 4.11 -13.96
N GLU A 87 1.89 4.77 -14.16
CA GLU A 87 1.52 5.47 -15.39
C GLU A 87 2.07 6.91 -15.47
N GLY A 88 2.73 7.41 -14.43
CA GLY A 88 3.20 8.80 -14.33
C GLY A 88 2.08 9.84 -14.14
N LYS A 89 0.85 9.41 -13.81
CA LYS A 89 -0.34 10.26 -13.68
C LYS A 89 -0.51 10.76 -12.24
N ARG A 90 0.39 11.66 -11.83
CA ARG A 90 0.53 12.17 -10.45
C ARG A 90 -0.79 12.64 -9.83
N ASP A 91 -1.52 13.53 -10.50
CA ASP A 91 -2.78 14.08 -9.96
C ASP A 91 -3.84 13.01 -9.70
N LYS A 92 -3.88 11.98 -10.56
CA LYS A 92 -4.81 10.86 -10.37
C LYS A 92 -4.36 9.96 -9.23
N ALA A 93 -3.05 9.70 -9.11
CA ALA A 93 -2.51 8.93 -7.99
C ALA A 93 -2.84 9.58 -6.64
N LYS A 94 -2.63 10.91 -6.52
CA LYS A 94 -2.98 11.68 -5.32
C LYS A 94 -4.45 11.51 -4.91
N LYS A 95 -5.37 11.70 -5.86
CA LYS A 95 -6.82 11.51 -5.61
C LYS A 95 -7.14 10.11 -5.11
N TYR A 96 -6.52 9.08 -5.67
CA TYR A 96 -6.75 7.70 -5.24
C TYR A 96 -6.15 7.39 -3.87
N TYR A 97 -4.98 7.96 -3.52
CA TYR A 97 -4.44 7.87 -2.17
C TYR A 97 -5.35 8.53 -1.14
N GLU A 98 -5.83 9.74 -1.41
CA GLU A 98 -6.78 10.45 -0.54
C GLU A 98 -8.09 9.67 -0.34
N GLN A 99 -8.60 9.07 -1.42
CA GLN A 99 -9.77 8.18 -1.36
C GLN A 99 -9.50 6.95 -0.50
N ALA A 100 -8.36 6.27 -0.68
CA ALA A 100 -7.99 5.09 0.11
C ALA A 100 -7.90 5.43 1.61
N ILE A 101 -7.23 6.54 1.96
CA ILE A 101 -7.09 7.04 3.33
C ILE A 101 -8.47 7.33 3.95
N THR A 102 -9.31 8.06 3.22
CA THR A 102 -10.63 8.48 3.70
C THR A 102 -11.54 7.26 3.92
N LEU A 103 -11.58 6.34 2.96
CA LEU A 103 -12.41 5.15 3.03
C LEU A 103 -11.94 4.23 4.16
N ALA A 104 -10.63 3.94 4.24
CA ALA A 104 -10.07 3.11 5.31
C ALA A 104 -10.37 3.70 6.69
N GLY A 105 -10.24 5.01 6.85
CA GLY A 105 -10.60 5.72 8.08
C GLY A 105 -12.08 5.60 8.45
N LYS A 106 -13.00 5.77 7.49
CA LYS A 106 -14.45 5.63 7.72
C LYS A 106 -14.85 4.21 8.11
N THR A 107 -14.17 3.21 7.56
CA THR A 107 -14.43 1.78 7.83
C THR A 107 -13.72 1.26 9.08
N GLY A 108 -12.84 2.04 9.71
CA GLY A 108 -12.08 1.63 10.90
C GLY A 108 -10.85 0.76 10.62
N TYR A 109 -10.44 0.58 9.36
CA TYR A 109 -9.24 -0.19 9.00
C TYR A 109 -7.97 0.64 9.15
N GLN A 110 -7.55 0.85 10.41
CA GLN A 110 -6.39 1.68 10.73
C GLN A 110 -5.10 1.18 10.09
N GLN A 111 -4.91 -0.13 9.97
CA GLN A 111 -3.73 -0.69 9.33
C GLN A 111 -3.67 -0.39 7.83
N ASP A 112 -4.82 -0.41 7.14
CA ASP A 112 -4.87 -0.12 5.71
C ASP A 112 -4.79 1.39 5.46
N ARG A 113 -5.31 2.20 6.39
CA ARG A 113 -5.11 3.65 6.42
C ARG A 113 -3.65 4.01 6.61
N ALA A 114 -2.96 3.36 7.56
CA ALA A 114 -1.53 3.54 7.80
C ALA A 114 -0.72 3.23 6.54
N LEU A 115 -1.02 2.09 5.90
CA LEU A 115 -0.38 1.70 4.66
C LEU A 115 -0.64 2.71 3.54
N ALA A 116 -1.86 3.20 3.38
CA ALA A 116 -2.19 4.20 2.35
C ALA A 116 -1.42 5.51 2.57
N HIS A 117 -1.30 5.97 3.81
CA HIS A 117 -0.46 7.12 4.18
C HIS A 117 1.03 6.86 3.89
N GLU A 118 1.56 5.70 4.27
CA GLU A 118 2.97 5.33 4.02
C GLU A 118 3.29 5.35 2.53
N ARG A 119 2.42 4.74 1.71
CA ARG A 119 2.59 4.69 0.25
C ARG A 119 2.48 6.07 -0.39
N ALA A 120 1.53 6.90 0.05
CA ALA A 120 1.43 8.28 -0.41
C ALA A 120 2.70 9.08 -0.07
N GLY A 121 3.21 8.93 1.16
CA GLY A 121 4.44 9.60 1.61
C GLY A 121 5.67 9.20 0.80
N LEU A 122 5.86 7.90 0.56
CA LEU A 122 6.93 7.40 -0.29
C LEU A 122 6.83 7.90 -1.74
N ASN A 123 5.62 8.01 -2.28
CA ASN A 123 5.41 8.60 -3.60
C ASN A 123 5.77 10.10 -3.62
N TYR A 124 5.42 10.87 -2.58
CA TYR A 124 5.84 12.28 -2.49
C TYR A 124 7.36 12.44 -2.35
N LEU A 125 8.04 11.55 -1.61
CA LEU A 125 9.51 11.54 -1.57
C LEU A 125 10.11 11.30 -2.95
N ALA A 126 9.56 10.36 -3.73
CA ALA A 126 10.01 10.11 -5.10
C ALA A 126 9.75 11.29 -6.06
N LEU A 127 8.97 12.28 -5.64
CA LEU A 127 8.67 13.51 -6.37
C LEU A 127 9.39 14.74 -5.78
N ASP A 128 10.29 14.55 -4.83
CA ASP A 128 11.00 15.60 -4.07
C ASP A 128 10.07 16.57 -3.31
N ASP A 129 8.83 16.16 -3.02
CA ASP A 129 7.85 16.94 -2.24
C ASP A 129 7.93 16.54 -0.75
N THR A 130 8.98 17.03 -0.09
CA THR A 130 9.32 16.68 1.30
C THR A 130 8.25 17.10 2.31
N PHE A 131 7.55 18.21 2.04
CA PHE A 131 6.48 18.71 2.91
C PHE A 131 5.32 17.72 2.98
N TRP A 132 4.77 17.32 1.84
CA TRP A 132 3.67 16.36 1.81
C TRP A 132 4.13 14.95 2.18
N ALA A 133 5.37 14.58 1.83
CA ALA A 133 5.96 13.32 2.27
C ALA A 133 5.98 13.20 3.80
N THR A 134 6.52 14.21 4.49
CA THR A 134 6.59 14.23 5.96
C THR A 134 5.20 14.13 6.59
N HIS A 135 4.24 14.92 6.10
CA HIS A 135 2.88 14.90 6.62
C HIS A 135 2.24 13.49 6.52
N GLN A 136 2.41 12.83 5.37
CA GLN A 136 1.86 11.50 5.14
C GLN A 136 2.59 10.43 5.97
N LEU A 137 3.91 10.50 6.10
CA LEU A 137 4.69 9.53 6.90
C LEU A 137 4.40 9.64 8.40
N LEU A 138 4.22 10.86 8.94
CA LEU A 138 3.77 11.07 10.32
C LEU A 138 2.37 10.50 10.54
N SER A 139 1.45 10.76 9.60
CA SER A 139 0.09 10.21 9.67
C SER A 139 0.08 8.68 9.62
N ALA A 140 0.97 8.07 8.82
CA ALA A 140 1.15 6.62 8.78
C ALA A 140 1.66 6.09 10.13
N HIS A 141 2.62 6.79 10.73
CA HIS A 141 3.21 6.43 12.02
C HIS A 141 2.15 6.39 13.12
N ASP A 142 1.35 7.45 13.21
CA ASP A 142 0.28 7.56 14.20
C ASP A 142 -0.80 6.49 14.00
N CYS A 143 -1.15 6.19 12.74
CA CYS A 143 -2.08 5.12 12.44
C CYS A 143 -1.53 3.74 12.85
N TYR A 144 -0.25 3.46 12.63
CA TYR A 144 0.40 2.23 13.09
C TYR A 144 0.47 2.13 14.61
N LEU A 145 0.76 3.23 15.31
CA LEU A 145 0.73 3.28 16.78
C LEU A 145 -0.67 3.01 17.32
N ARG A 146 -1.70 3.69 16.79
CA ARG A 146 -3.10 3.49 17.20
C ARG A 146 -3.60 2.08 16.92
N TRP A 147 -3.10 1.44 15.87
CA TRP A 147 -3.40 0.03 15.57
C TRP A 147 -2.64 -0.96 16.48
N GLY A 148 -1.55 -0.54 17.12
CA GLY A 148 -0.72 -1.37 18.00
C GLY A 148 0.53 -1.97 17.33
N ALA A 149 0.84 -1.59 16.08
CA ALA A 149 2.03 -2.04 15.36
C ALA A 149 3.29 -1.25 15.75
N VAL A 150 3.63 -1.27 17.04
CA VAL A 150 4.73 -0.49 17.62
C VAL A 150 6.07 -0.77 16.96
N ALA A 151 6.37 -2.03 16.61
CA ALA A 151 7.60 -2.39 15.93
C ALA A 151 7.71 -1.74 14.53
N LYS A 152 6.61 -1.70 13.77
CA LYS A 152 6.55 -1.05 12.46
C LYS A 152 6.67 0.47 12.59
N ALA A 153 5.99 1.06 13.56
CA ALA A 153 6.09 2.50 13.85
C ALA A 153 7.54 2.91 14.17
N LYS A 154 8.19 2.19 15.09
CA LYS A 154 9.63 2.39 15.42
C LYS A 154 10.54 2.22 14.20
N PHE A 155 10.29 1.19 13.39
CA PHE A 155 11.05 0.97 12.16
C PHE A 155 10.93 2.16 11.19
N MET A 156 9.74 2.75 11.04
CA MET A 156 9.60 3.92 10.17
C MET A 156 10.40 5.13 10.66
N VAL A 157 10.44 5.38 11.97
CA VAL A 157 11.28 6.45 12.55
C VAL A 157 12.75 6.23 12.21
N SER A 158 13.23 4.98 12.29
CA SER A 158 14.63 4.65 11.93
C SER A 158 14.94 4.85 10.45
N VAL A 159 14.00 4.56 9.55
CA VAL A 159 14.19 4.65 8.10
C VAL A 159 14.00 6.07 7.56
N HIS A 160 13.12 6.84 8.20
CA HIS A 160 12.77 8.20 7.78
C HIS A 160 13.18 9.24 8.83
N GLN A 161 14.36 9.08 9.42
CA GLN A 161 14.82 9.90 10.54
C GLN A 161 14.79 11.41 10.24
N GLU A 162 15.14 11.82 9.01
CA GLU A 162 15.05 13.23 8.57
C GLU A 162 13.62 13.78 8.51
N ASN A 163 12.62 12.92 8.30
CA ASN A 163 11.22 13.31 8.15
C ASN A 163 10.40 13.08 9.44
N LEU A 164 10.82 12.14 10.30
CA LEU A 164 10.08 11.71 11.49
C LEU A 164 10.78 12.03 12.82
N GLY A 165 12.10 12.20 12.85
CA GLY A 165 12.95 12.11 14.05
C GLY A 165 12.51 12.99 15.23
N GLU A 166 12.30 14.29 15.03
CA GLU A 166 11.89 15.19 16.14
C GLU A 166 10.37 15.28 16.31
N ARG A 167 9.59 14.88 15.30
CA ARG A 167 8.13 15.09 15.26
C ARG A 167 7.34 13.88 15.75
N SER A 168 7.94 12.69 15.79
CA SER A 168 7.30 11.48 16.29
C SER A 168 7.30 11.34 17.82
N GLU A 169 8.10 12.13 18.55
CA GLU A 169 8.20 12.09 20.01
C GLU A 169 7.19 13.01 20.72
N ILE A 170 6.45 13.84 19.96
CA ILE A 170 5.51 14.84 20.49
C ILE A 170 4.07 14.30 20.62
N VAL A 171 3.81 13.06 20.17
CA VAL A 171 2.48 12.41 20.17
C VAL A 171 2.44 11.28 21.19
#